data_AF-A0ABC8T7I1-F1
#
_entry.id   AF-A0ABC8T7I1-F1
#
_cell.length_a   1.000
_cell.length_b   1.000
_cell.length_c   1.000
_cell.angle_alpha   90.00
_cell.angle_beta   90.00
_cell.angle_gamma   90.00
#
_symmetry.space_group_name_H-M   'P 1'
#
loop_
_entity.id
_entity.type
_entity.pdbx_description
1 polymer ?
#
loop_
_entity_poly.entity_id
_entity_poly.type
_entity_poly.pdbx_seq_one_letter_code
_entity_poly.pdbx_strand_id
1 'polypeptide(L)'
;MVLYYHDILFNGTNVANATSARAANATKLGDHQFGMLVVFDDPITKDHHLLSPPIARAQGFYFYDMKTTYNAWFSFTLIFNSTKHKGTINIMGADMMDSETRDLSVVGGTGDFFMARGIFRTDTFQDLAYFRLQMDIKLYE
;
A
#
# COMPACT_ATOMS: atom_id res chain seq x y z
N MET A 1 -7.70 -9.86 -8.93
CA MET A 1 -7.15 -10.75 -7.89
C MET A 1 -7.32 -10.04 -6.56
N VAL A 2 -7.81 -10.75 -5.54
CA VAL A 2 -8.01 -10.17 -4.20
C VAL A 2 -6.81 -10.52 -3.33
N LEU A 3 -6.21 -9.50 -2.72
CA LEU A 3 -5.01 -9.58 -1.90
C LEU A 3 -5.19 -8.68 -0.66
N TYR A 4 -4.38 -8.90 0.39
CA TYR A 4 -4.42 -8.07 1.59
C TYR A 4 -3.03 -7.50 1.84
N TYR A 5 -2.97 -6.18 1.94
CA TYR A 5 -1.78 -5.40 2.27
C TYR A 5 -1.78 -5.08 3.75
N HIS A 6 -0.61 -5.14 4.38
CA HIS A 6 -0.46 -4.94 5.82
C HIS A 6 0.71 -4.02 6.12
N ASP A 7 0.42 -2.86 6.71
CA ASP A 7 1.45 -1.90 7.14
C ASP A 7 1.54 -1.89 8.67
N ILE A 8 2.74 -2.01 9.20
CA ILE A 8 3.04 -1.84 10.62
C ILE A 8 4.07 -0.73 10.76
N LEU A 9 3.62 0.44 11.20
CA LEU A 9 4.46 1.61 11.32
C LEU A 9 5.48 1.46 12.46
N PHE A 10 6.74 1.77 12.17
CA PHE A 10 7.77 1.84 13.19
C PHE A 10 7.47 2.94 14.22
N ASN A 11 7.39 2.56 15.49
CA ASN A 11 7.06 3.43 16.61
C ASN A 11 8.27 3.77 17.52
N GLY A 12 9.49 3.42 17.08
CA GLY A 12 10.71 3.60 17.87
C GLY A 12 11.15 2.37 18.65
N THR A 13 10.25 1.42 18.92
CA THR A 13 10.52 0.25 19.79
C THR A 13 10.19 -1.10 19.16
N ASN A 14 9.42 -1.13 18.07
CA ASN A 14 8.91 -2.35 17.44
C ASN A 14 9.74 -2.81 16.23
N VAL A 15 11.07 -2.70 16.27
CA VAL A 15 11.97 -2.97 15.11
C VAL A 15 11.71 -4.32 14.44
N ALA A 16 11.48 -5.38 15.22
CA ALA A 16 11.27 -6.73 14.68
C ALA A 16 9.93 -6.90 13.95
N ASN A 17 8.93 -6.07 14.26
CA ASN A 17 7.57 -6.21 13.74
C ASN A 17 7.23 -5.15 12.70
N ALA A 18 7.92 -4.00 12.71
CA ALA A 18 7.65 -2.91 11.79
C ALA A 18 7.99 -3.30 10.34
N THR A 19 7.14 -2.87 9.42
CA THR A 19 7.30 -3.08 7.97
C THR A 19 7.42 -1.76 7.21
N SER A 20 7.09 -0.66 7.88
CA SER A 20 7.20 0.70 7.36
C SER A 20 7.80 1.67 8.37
N ALA A 21 8.29 2.81 7.88
CA ALA A 21 8.86 3.85 8.72
C ALA A 21 8.65 5.25 8.12
N ARG A 22 8.51 6.25 9.00
CA ARG A 22 8.48 7.66 8.59
C ARG A 22 9.84 8.06 8.03
N ALA A 23 9.87 8.42 6.75
CA ALA A 23 11.03 9.02 6.09
C ALA A 23 11.07 10.55 6.25
N ALA A 24 9.90 11.18 6.42
CA ALA A 24 9.78 12.59 6.75
C ALA A 24 8.65 12.81 7.76
N ASN A 25 8.85 13.77 8.68
CA ASN A 25 7.82 14.18 9.63
C ASN A 25 6.74 15.03 8.95
N ALA A 26 5.55 15.04 9.56
CA ALA A 26 4.49 15.96 9.17
C ALA A 26 4.96 17.42 9.24
N THR A 27 4.49 18.23 8.31
CA THR A 27 4.62 19.69 8.36
C THR A 27 3.65 20.27 9.40
N LYS A 28 3.68 21.59 9.59
CA LYS A 28 2.71 22.32 10.43
C LYS A 28 1.40 22.66 9.70
N LEU A 29 1.18 22.12 8.49
CA LEU A 29 0.04 22.49 7.66
C LEU A 29 -1.20 21.66 8.01
N GLY A 30 -2.00 22.15 8.95
CA GLY A 30 -3.19 21.47 9.46
C GLY A 30 -2.86 20.31 10.41
N ASP A 31 -3.90 19.58 10.83
CA ASP A 31 -3.81 18.56 11.89
C ASP A 31 -3.84 17.11 11.36
N HIS A 32 -3.76 16.92 10.04
CA HIS A 32 -3.93 15.63 9.35
C HIS A 32 -2.63 15.08 8.75
N GLN A 33 -1.51 15.33 9.44
CA GLN A 33 -0.18 14.80 9.09
C GLN A 33 0.36 15.21 7.72
N PHE A 34 -0.13 16.32 7.14
CA PHE A 34 0.28 16.80 5.83
C PHE A 34 1.80 16.80 5.65
N GLY A 35 2.29 16.13 4.61
CA GLY A 35 3.70 16.01 4.25
C GLY A 35 4.47 14.92 5.01
N MET A 36 3.83 14.20 5.93
CA MET A 36 4.45 13.00 6.51
C MET A 36 4.60 11.94 5.42
N LEU A 37 5.83 11.54 5.15
CA LEU A 37 6.19 10.53 4.15
C LEU A 37 6.56 9.24 4.87
N VAL A 38 6.00 8.12 4.43
CA VAL A 38 6.27 6.78 4.94
C VAL A 38 6.82 5.93 3.80
N VAL A 39 7.93 5.24 4.06
CA VAL A 39 8.48 4.21 3.16
C VAL A 39 8.18 2.84 3.76
N PHE A 40 7.87 1.88 2.90
CA PHE A 40 7.42 0.57 3.35
C PHE A 40 7.94 -0.58 2.49
N ASP A 41 8.12 -1.72 3.15
CA ASP A 41 8.28 -3.03 2.55
C ASP A 41 7.33 -3.98 3.28
N ASP A 42 6.13 -4.13 2.75
CA ASP A 42 5.00 -4.73 3.44
C ASP A 42 4.65 -6.13 2.90
N PRO A 43 4.25 -7.07 3.77
CA PRO A 43 3.77 -8.37 3.34
C PRO A 43 2.40 -8.27 2.68
N ILE A 44 2.22 -9.04 1.60
CA ILE A 44 0.93 -9.22 0.93
C ILE A 44 0.44 -10.64 1.12
N THR A 45 -0.75 -10.83 1.68
CA THR A 45 -1.33 -12.14 1.98
C THR A 45 -2.58 -12.41 1.14
N LYS A 46 -3.05 -13.65 1.13
CA LYS A 46 -4.26 -14.07 0.40
C LYS A 46 -5.55 -13.91 1.18
N ASP A 47 -5.45 -13.78 2.50
CA ASP A 47 -6.57 -13.64 3.42
C ASP A 47 -6.32 -12.46 4.35
N HIS A 48 -7.25 -12.16 5.26
CA HIS A 48 -7.16 -10.98 6.10
C HIS A 48 -6.16 -11.11 7.26
N HIS A 49 -5.47 -12.25 7.39
CA HIS A 49 -4.58 -12.56 8.51
C HIS A 49 -3.14 -12.11 8.22
N LEU A 50 -2.63 -11.17 9.01
CA LEU A 50 -1.26 -10.66 8.91
C LEU A 50 -0.18 -11.76 8.94
N LEU A 51 -0.38 -12.80 9.76
CA LEU A 51 0.60 -13.86 9.96
C LEU A 51 0.54 -14.97 8.90
N SER A 52 -0.38 -14.87 7.95
CA SER A 52 -0.42 -15.79 6.81
C SER A 52 0.86 -15.65 5.97
N PRO A 53 1.33 -16.74 5.33
CA PRO A 53 2.50 -16.69 4.47
C PRO A 53 2.30 -15.64 3.36
N PRO A 54 3.22 -14.67 3.21
CA PRO A 54 3.11 -13.67 2.17
C PRO A 54 3.28 -14.30 0.78
N ILE A 55 2.45 -13.87 -0.17
CA ILE A 55 2.50 -14.31 -1.57
C ILE A 55 3.17 -13.28 -2.49
N ALA A 56 3.33 -12.06 -2.00
CA ALA A 56 4.07 -10.97 -2.60
C ALA A 56 4.55 -10.00 -1.51
N ARG A 57 5.34 -9.02 -1.91
CA ARG A 57 5.66 -7.85 -1.08
C ARG A 57 5.22 -6.58 -1.77
N ALA A 58 4.77 -5.58 -1.03
CA ALA A 58 4.54 -4.23 -1.53
C ALA A 58 5.70 -3.35 -1.09
N GLN A 59 6.42 -2.77 -2.04
CA GLN A 59 7.56 -1.89 -1.76
C GLN A 59 7.33 -0.53 -2.37
N GLY A 60 7.40 0.53 -1.56
CA GLY A 60 7.16 1.88 -2.04
C GLY A 60 6.99 2.88 -0.91
N PHE A 61 6.11 3.85 -1.15
CA PHE A 61 5.84 4.90 -0.19
C PHE A 61 4.40 5.42 -0.30
N TYR A 62 3.96 6.04 0.78
CA TYR A 62 2.79 6.90 0.80
C TYR A 62 3.08 8.18 1.57
N PHE A 63 2.33 9.24 1.29
CA PHE A 63 2.36 10.46 2.10
C PHE A 63 0.97 11.04 2.26
N TYR A 64 0.76 11.75 3.37
CA TYR A 64 -0.48 12.47 3.61
C TYR A 64 -0.46 13.83 2.95
N ASP A 65 -1.52 14.20 2.24
CA ASP A 65 -1.50 15.33 1.29
C ASP A 65 -2.70 16.29 1.39
N MET A 66 -3.55 16.15 2.41
CA MET A 66 -4.71 17.02 2.60
C MET A 66 -4.67 17.74 3.95
N LYS A 67 -4.93 19.04 3.91
CA LYS A 67 -4.90 19.92 5.09
C LYS A 67 -6.12 19.74 5.99
N THR A 68 -7.27 19.47 5.39
CA THR A 68 -8.58 19.58 6.03
C THR A 68 -9.17 18.25 6.52
N THR A 69 -8.65 17.13 6.05
CA THR A 69 -9.01 15.76 6.45
C THR A 69 -7.84 14.83 6.13
N TYR A 70 -7.87 13.59 6.61
CA TYR A 70 -6.90 12.58 6.22
C TYR A 70 -7.10 12.19 4.76
N ASN A 71 -6.01 12.23 4.00
CA ASN A 71 -5.95 11.76 2.62
C ASN A 71 -4.50 11.35 2.33
N ALA A 72 -4.32 10.39 1.43
CA ALA A 72 -2.98 9.92 1.10
C ALA A 72 -2.77 9.82 -0.41
N TRP A 73 -1.50 9.79 -0.80
CA TRP A 73 -1.08 9.43 -2.15
C TRP A 73 -0.07 8.29 -2.06
N PHE A 74 -0.23 7.28 -2.92
CA PHE A 74 0.58 6.07 -2.94
C PHE A 74 1.35 5.93 -4.26
N SER A 75 2.58 5.43 -4.17
CA SER A 75 3.29 4.79 -5.28
C SER A 75 4.11 3.62 -4.76
N PHE A 76 3.84 2.43 -5.30
CA PHE A 76 4.51 1.22 -4.87
C PHE A 76 4.48 0.13 -5.95
N THR A 77 5.31 -0.88 -5.73
CA THR A 77 5.42 -2.05 -6.58
C THR A 77 5.02 -3.28 -5.78
N LEU A 78 4.07 -4.06 -6.32
CA LEU A 78 3.85 -5.42 -5.87
C LEU A 78 4.89 -6.33 -6.52
N ILE A 79 5.67 -7.03 -5.71
CA ILE A 79 6.77 -7.90 -6.14
C ILE A 79 6.37 -9.34 -5.85
N PHE A 80 6.13 -10.09 -6.91
CA PHE A 80 5.82 -11.51 -6.87
C PHE A 80 7.08 -12.31 -7.20
N ASN A 81 7.42 -13.27 -6.33
CA ASN A 81 8.54 -14.16 -6.56
C ASN A 81 8.24 -15.56 -6.01
N SER A 82 7.20 -16.18 -6.57
CA SER A 82 6.74 -17.52 -6.20
C SER A 82 6.74 -18.44 -7.42
N THR A 83 6.45 -19.73 -7.20
CA THR A 83 6.23 -20.68 -8.29
C THR A 83 4.94 -20.43 -9.07
N LYS A 84 4.00 -19.62 -8.54
CA LYS A 84 2.72 -19.31 -9.18
C LYS A 84 2.76 -18.03 -10.00
N HIS A 85 3.43 -17.01 -9.46
CA HIS A 85 3.61 -15.71 -10.10
C HIS A 85 5.02 -15.19 -9.83
N LYS A 86 5.67 -14.69 -10.88
CA LYS A 86 6.98 -14.07 -10.85
C LYS A 86 7.01 -12.82 -11.74
N GLY A 87 7.17 -11.67 -11.13
CA GLY A 87 7.07 -10.39 -11.83
C GLY A 87 6.65 -9.26 -10.91
N THR A 88 6.33 -8.11 -11.49
CA THR A 88 5.91 -6.93 -10.73
C THR A 88 4.69 -6.25 -11.29
N ILE A 89 3.91 -5.61 -10.43
CA ILE A 89 2.81 -4.69 -10.79
C ILE A 89 3.12 -3.34 -10.14
N ASN A 90 3.22 -2.28 -10.93
CA ASN A 90 3.48 -0.93 -10.45
C ASN A 90 2.17 -0.16 -10.31
N ILE A 91 1.95 0.43 -9.15
CA ILE A 91 0.70 1.09 -8.76
C ILE A 91 1.02 2.52 -8.31
N MET A 92 0.20 3.48 -8.74
CA MET A 92 0.25 4.84 -8.21
C MET A 92 -1.13 5.52 -8.25
N GLY A 93 -1.38 6.44 -7.32
CA GLY A 93 -2.60 7.24 -7.32
C GLY A 93 -2.92 7.87 -5.97
N ALA A 94 -3.93 8.74 -6.00
CA ALA A 94 -4.52 9.29 -4.79
C ALA A 94 -5.40 8.22 -4.10
N ASP A 95 -5.17 8.01 -2.81
CA ASP A 95 -5.99 7.16 -1.95
C ASP A 95 -6.96 8.06 -1.18
N MET A 96 -8.14 8.28 -1.78
CA MET A 96 -9.19 9.14 -1.24
C MET A 96 -9.83 8.55 0.03
N MET A 97 -9.16 8.69 1.18
CA MET A 97 -9.48 7.95 2.41
C MET A 97 -10.92 8.14 2.93
N ASP A 98 -11.56 9.28 2.63
CA ASP A 98 -12.96 9.55 2.97
C ASP A 98 -13.97 8.71 2.15
N SER A 99 -13.51 8.04 1.08
CA SER A 99 -14.35 7.16 0.26
C SER A 99 -14.29 5.72 0.75
N GLU A 100 -15.46 5.05 0.78
CA GLU A 100 -15.55 3.62 1.12
C GLU A 100 -14.65 2.76 0.24
N THR A 101 -14.55 3.10 -1.05
CA THR A 101 -13.68 2.40 -1.98
C THR A 101 -12.90 3.34 -2.88
N ARG A 102 -11.64 3.01 -3.15
CA ARG A 102 -10.66 3.91 -3.74
C ARG A 102 -9.91 3.20 -4.86
N ASP A 103 -9.88 3.80 -6.04
CA ASP A 103 -9.30 3.21 -7.25
C ASP A 103 -7.94 3.87 -7.57
N LEU A 104 -6.88 3.07 -7.56
CA LEU A 104 -5.51 3.47 -7.95
C LEU A 104 -5.15 2.84 -9.29
N SER A 105 -4.25 3.48 -10.03
CA SER A 105 -3.85 3.02 -11.36
C SER A 105 -2.75 1.96 -11.28
N VAL A 106 -2.93 0.84 -11.98
CA VAL A 106 -1.82 -0.02 -12.38
C VAL A 106 -1.21 0.59 -13.63
N VAL A 107 0.00 1.13 -13.50
CA VAL A 107 0.69 1.89 -14.55
C VAL A 107 1.65 1.05 -15.39
N GLY A 108 1.85 -0.21 -15.02
CA GLY A 108 2.67 -1.15 -15.76
C GLY A 108 3.00 -2.39 -14.94
N GLY A 109 3.65 -3.35 -15.58
CA GLY A 109 4.19 -4.52 -14.90
C GLY A 109 5.33 -5.19 -15.67
N THR A 110 5.95 -6.17 -15.02
CA THR A 110 7.09 -6.94 -15.55
C THR A 110 6.90 -8.43 -15.29
N GLY A 111 7.67 -9.28 -15.97
CA GLY A 111 7.57 -10.74 -15.83
C GLY A 111 6.19 -11.25 -16.28
N ASP A 112 5.54 -12.05 -15.43
CA ASP A 112 4.18 -12.56 -15.69
C ASP A 112 3.14 -11.45 -15.89
N PHE A 113 3.44 -10.21 -15.46
CA PHE A 113 2.57 -9.04 -15.58
C PHE A 113 3.12 -8.02 -16.60
N PHE A 114 3.93 -8.45 -17.56
CA PHE A 114 4.47 -7.57 -18.59
C PHE A 114 3.34 -6.82 -19.34
N MET A 115 3.49 -5.49 -19.47
CA MET A 115 2.49 -4.58 -20.06
C MET A 115 1.17 -4.43 -19.29
N ALA A 116 1.07 -4.96 -18.07
CA ALA A 116 -0.15 -4.91 -17.29
C ALA A 116 -0.70 -3.48 -17.11
N ARG A 117 -1.99 -3.28 -17.40
CA ARG A 117 -2.75 -2.07 -17.07
C ARG A 117 -4.02 -2.40 -16.33
N GLY A 118 -4.44 -1.53 -15.43
CA GLY A 118 -5.46 -1.94 -14.47
C GLY A 118 -5.90 -0.89 -13.48
N ILE A 119 -6.88 -1.30 -12.68
CA ILE A 119 -7.36 -0.57 -11.51
C ILE A 119 -7.14 -1.45 -10.29
N PHE A 120 -6.79 -0.80 -9.20
CA PHE A 120 -6.58 -1.37 -7.89
C PHE A 120 -7.56 -0.74 -6.93
N ARG A 121 -8.48 -1.54 -6.36
CA ARG A 121 -9.50 -1.04 -5.43
C ARG A 121 -9.16 -1.38 -3.99
N THR A 122 -9.25 -0.40 -3.08
CA THR A 122 -9.10 -0.62 -1.63
C THR A 122 -10.43 -0.47 -0.86
N ASP A 123 -10.57 -1.15 0.29
CA ASP A 123 -11.82 -1.22 1.06
C ASP A 123 -11.62 -0.84 2.54
N THR A 124 -10.83 -1.61 3.30
CA THR A 124 -10.76 -1.47 4.77
C THR A 124 -9.53 -0.70 5.26
N PHE A 125 -9.65 -0.01 6.40
CA PHE A 125 -8.58 0.62 7.21
C PHE A 125 -8.83 0.31 8.69
N GLN A 126 -7.78 0.12 9.50
CA GLN A 126 -7.93 -0.29 10.91
C GLN A 126 -7.47 0.80 11.89
N ASP A 127 -6.21 1.22 11.86
CA ASP A 127 -5.66 2.31 12.68
C ASP A 127 -4.32 2.84 12.11
N LEU A 128 -3.76 3.92 12.67
CA LEU A 128 -2.50 4.54 12.25
C LEU A 128 -1.24 3.70 12.56
N ALA A 129 -1.27 2.88 13.61
CA ALA A 129 -0.13 2.02 13.98
C ALA A 129 -0.07 0.74 13.15
N TYR A 130 -1.24 0.24 12.76
CA TYR A 130 -1.40 -0.90 11.87
C TYR A 130 -2.66 -0.70 11.04
N PHE A 131 -2.51 -0.76 9.72
CA PHE A 131 -3.66 -0.83 8.84
C PHE A 131 -3.52 -1.97 7.84
N ARG A 132 -4.68 -2.46 7.43
CA ARG A 132 -4.80 -3.50 6.42
C ARG A 132 -5.71 -2.98 5.32
N LEU A 133 -5.25 -3.05 4.08
CA LEU A 133 -6.06 -2.75 2.91
C LEU A 133 -6.40 -4.07 2.20
N GLN A 134 -7.68 -4.35 1.99
CA GLN A 134 -8.08 -5.34 0.99
C GLN A 134 -7.90 -4.70 -0.39
N MET A 135 -7.23 -5.40 -1.31
CA MET A 135 -6.87 -4.93 -2.63
C MET A 135 -7.53 -5.82 -3.68
N ASP A 136 -8.35 -5.26 -4.57
CA ASP A 136 -8.85 -5.97 -5.77
C ASP A 136 -8.17 -5.42 -7.03
N ILE A 137 -7.28 -6.22 -7.60
CA ILE A 137 -6.48 -5.87 -8.78
C ILE A 137 -7.16 -6.39 -10.04
N LYS A 138 -7.59 -5.48 -10.90
CA LYS A 138 -8.22 -5.80 -12.19
C LYS A 138 -7.26 -5.38 -13.31
N LEU A 139 -6.74 -6.37 -14.03
CA LEU A 139 -5.89 -6.14 -15.20
C LEU A 139 -6.75 -6.24 -16.47
N TYR A 140 -6.61 -5.28 -17.37
CA TYR A 140 -7.42 -5.15 -18.60
C TYR A 140 -6.59 -5.26 -19.89
N GLU A 141 -5.28 -5.16 -19.79
CA GLU A 141 -4.29 -5.33 -20.86
C GLU A 141 -3.03 -5.96 -20.25
#